data_AF-A0A1T5ID17-F1
#
_entry.id   AF-A0A1T5ID17-F1
#
_cell.length_a   1.000
_cell.length_b   1.000
_cell.length_c   1.000
_cell.angle_alpha   90.00
_cell.angle_beta   90.00
_cell.angle_gamma   90.00
#
_symmetry.space_group_name_H-M   'P 1'
#
loop_
_entity.id
_entity.type
_entity.pdbx_description
1 polymer ?
#
loop_
_entity_poly.entity_id
_entity_poly.type
_entity_poly.pdbx_seq_one_letter_code
_entity_poly.pdbx_strand_id
1 'polypeptide(L)' 'MIKIIIMLEEARKNLEYLIGIHDEDLLNPLVIEASQNLDSLINEYNNILLNNY' A
#
# COMPACT_ATOMS: atom_id res chain seq x y z
N MET A 1 -5.17 -8.50 13.10
CA MET A 1 -3.93 -8.98 12.44
C MET A 1 -4.19 -9.53 11.03
N ILE A 2 -5.04 -10.55 10.83
CA ILE A 2 -5.32 -11.10 9.48
C ILE A 2 -5.90 -10.04 8.51
N LYS A 3 -6.82 -9.19 9.00
CA LYS A 3 -7.47 -8.16 8.17
C LYS A 3 -6.49 -7.16 7.55
N ILE A 4 -5.54 -6.64 8.33
CA ILE A 4 -4.60 -5.62 7.83
C ILE A 4 -3.59 -6.21 6.83
N ILE A 5 -3.22 -7.48 7.00
CA ILE A 5 -2.36 -8.20 6.04
C ILE A 5 -3.08 -8.36 4.69
N ILE A 6 -4.37 -8.69 4.70
CA ILE A 6 -5.18 -8.77 3.47
C ILE A 6 -5.24 -7.39 2.79
N MET A 7 -5.50 -6.33 3.55
CA MET A 7 -5.57 -4.95 3.02
C MET A 7 -4.22 -4.50 2.44
N LEU A 8 -3.10 -4.86 3.07
CA LEU A 8 -1.75 -4.60 2.54
C LEU A 8 -1.52 -5.28 1.19
N GLU A 9 -1.91 -6.55 1.09
CA GLU A 9 -1.74 -7.32 -0.14
C GLU A 9 -2.63 -6.81 -1.29
N GLU A 10 -3.85 -6.36 -0.97
CA GLU A 10 -4.73 -5.70 -1.94
C GLU A 10 -4.17 -4.35 -2.39
N ALA A 11 -3.67 -3.53 -1.47
CA ALA A 11 -3.04 -2.26 -1.78
C ALA A 11 -1.78 -2.43 -2.64
N ARG A 12 -0.95 -3.44 -2.35
CA ARG A 12 0.23 -3.80 -3.15
C ARG A 12 -0.16 -4.16 -4.59
N LYS A 13 -1.15 -5.04 -4.76
CA LYS A 13 -1.65 -5.43 -6.11
C LYS A 13 -2.23 -4.24 -6.87
N ASN A 14 -2.95 -3.36 -6.18
CA ASN A 14 -3.51 -2.16 -6.80
C ASN A 14 -2.40 -1.21 -7.28
N LEU A 15 -1.35 -1.00 -6.48
CA LEU A 15 -0.19 -0.20 -6.87
C LEU A 15 0.52 -0.80 -8.09
N GLU A 16 0.79 -2.11 -8.09
CA GLU A 16 1.42 -2.80 -9.23
C GLU A 16 0.60 -2.69 -10.51
N TYR A 17 -0.73 -2.83 -10.39
CA TYR A 17 -1.64 -2.63 -11.51
C TYR A 17 -1.57 -1.21 -12.05
N LEU A 18 -1.62 -0.19 -11.17
CA LEU A 18 -1.55 1.22 -11.57
C LEU A 18 -0.23 1.58 -12.24
N ILE A 19 0.90 1.10 -11.73
CA ILE A 19 2.21 1.26 -12.37
C ILE A 19 2.19 0.66 -13.78
N GLY A 20 1.63 -0.55 -13.93
CA GLY A 20 1.57 -1.24 -15.21
C GLY A 20 0.68 -0.56 -16.26
N ILE A 21 -0.46 0.01 -15.87
CA ILE A 21 -1.37 0.70 -16.82
C ILE A 21 -0.96 2.13 -17.15
N HIS A 22 -0.02 2.70 -16.40
CA HIS A 22 0.48 4.06 -16.60
C HIS A 22 1.89 4.08 -17.19
N ASP A 23 2.26 3.06 -17.97
CA ASP A 23 3.57 2.95 -18.65
C ASP A 23 4.77 3.15 -17.68
N GLU A 24 4.64 2.64 -16.45
CA GLU A 24 5.62 2.80 -15.36
C GLU A 24 5.87 4.26 -14.92
N ASP A 25 4.97 5.20 -15.26
CA ASP A 25 5.03 6.59 -14.78
C ASP A 25 4.73 6.68 -13.27
N LEU A 26 5.79 6.64 -12.48
CA LEU A 26 5.73 6.77 -11.02
C LEU A 26 5.30 8.16 -10.53
N LEU A 27 5.30 9.17 -11.41
CA LEU A 27 4.84 10.52 -11.09
C LEU A 27 3.34 10.71 -11.39
N ASN A 28 2.69 9.70 -11.95
CA ASN A 28 1.26 9.72 -12.16
C ASN A 28 0.54 9.92 -10.80
N PRO A 29 -0.39 10.90 -10.68
CA PRO A 29 -1.07 11.18 -9.42
C PRO A 29 -1.76 9.97 -8.77
N LEU A 30 -2.29 9.04 -9.58
CA LEU A 30 -2.96 7.84 -9.08
C LEU A 30 -1.95 6.81 -8.53
N VAL A 31 -0.78 6.71 -9.16
CA VAL A 31 0.32 5.87 -8.67
C VAL A 31 0.87 6.42 -7.35
N ILE A 32 1.04 7.74 -7.27
CA ILE A 32 1.46 8.42 -6.04
C ILE A 32 0.44 8.17 -4.92
N GLU A 33 -0.85 8.38 -5.18
CA GLU A 33 -1.91 8.17 -4.19
C GLU A 33 -1.95 6.72 -3.70
N ALA A 34 -1.85 5.75 -4.61
CA ALA A 34 -1.81 4.34 -4.25
C ALA A 34 -0.57 3.98 -3.42
N SER A 35 0.59 4.57 -3.73
CA SER A 35 1.81 4.42 -2.94
C SER A 35 1.64 4.96 -1.52
N GLN A 36 1.08 6.15 -1.38
CA GLN A 36 0.84 6.78 -0.07
C GLN A 36 -0.17 5.99 0.78
N ASN A 37 -1.19 5.41 0.15
CA ASN A 37 -2.14 4.53 0.82
C ASN A 37 -1.47 3.24 1.32
N LEU A 38 -0.60 2.63 0.51
CA LEU A 38 0.17 1.46 0.92
C LEU A 38 1.09 1.78 2.10
N ASP A 39 1.82 2.90 2.05
CA ASP A 39 2.69 3.35 3.14
C ASP A 39 1.91 3.58 4.44
N SER A 40 0.71 4.15 4.35
CA SER A 40 -0.16 4.37 5.50
C SER A 40 -0.58 3.06 6.16
N LEU A 41 -0.94 2.05 5.37
CA LEU A 41 -1.28 0.72 5.87
C LEU A 41 -0.08 0.00 6.50
N ILE A 42 1.12 0.17 5.93
CA ILE A 42 2.36 -0.38 6.49
C ILE A 42 2.63 0.25 7.86
N ASN A 43 2.48 1.56 7.97
CA ASN A 43 2.66 2.27 9.22
C ASN A 43 1.64 1.84 10.29
N GLU A 44 0.37 1.67 9.91
CA GLU A 44 -0.65 1.13 10.81
C GLU A 44 -0.29 -0.28 11.28
N TYR A 45 0.16 -1.16 10.37
CA TYR A 45 0.60 -2.50 10.71
C TYR A 45 1.80 -2.50 11.67
N ASN A 46 2.81 -1.67 11.41
CA ASN A 46 3.97 -1.53 12.28
C ASN A 46 3.57 -1.02 13.67
N ASN A 47 2.65 -0.07 13.76
CA ASN A 47 2.12 0.41 15.04
C ASN A 47 1.37 -0.68 15.79
N ILE A 48 0.59 -1.51 15.10
CA ILE A 48 -0.06 -2.67 15.72
C ILE A 48 1.00 -3.63 16.26
N LEU A 49 2.04 -3.95 15.48
CA LEU A 49 3.11 -4.82 15.95
C LEU A 49 3.81 -4.24 17.19
N LEU A 50 4.24 -2.99 17.14
CA LEU A 50 4.98 -2.33 18.23
C LEU A 50 4.16 -2.18 19.52
N ASN A 51 2.84 -1.99 19.43
CA ASN A 51 1.96 -1.87 20.60
C ASN A 51 1.51 -3.22 21.19
N ASN A 52 1.84 -4.35 20.54
CA ASN A 52 1.53 -5.70 21.03
C ASN A 52 2.78 -6.43 21.59
N TYR A 53 3.90 -5.73 21.76
CA TYR A 53 5.10 -6.15 22.49
C TYR A 53 5.33 -5.26 23.71
#